data_AF-A0A843K4P0-F1
#
_entry.id   AF-A0A843K4P0-F1
#
_cell.length_a   1.000
_cell.length_b   1.000
_cell.length_c   1.000
_cell.angle_alpha   90.00
_cell.angle_beta   90.00
_cell.angle_gamma   90.00
#
_symmetry.space_group_name_H-M   'P 1'
#
loop_
_entity.id
_entity.type
_entity.pdbx_description
1 polymer ?
#
loop_
_entity_poly.entity_id
_entity_poly.type
_entity_poly.pdbx_seq_one_letter_code
_entity_poly.pdbx_strand_id
1 'polypeptide(L)'
;MGQGNLTEKARLFAAKMDLGAYQEAAKIKADWGLPDDMLQESVRRAYDANIKKGEYSIAADLAKKYSLSQDLRLDAAMRSFQRKIDSEFYLAAAEYAKEFGLPESMVREAATYAYQNSMSHSLFKNAAEIAEQFQLPASMMREAATKSFEQHMQTGLYRKALKIAEKYGLPEDLVAAAKKKLS
;
A
#
# COMPACT_ATOMS: atom_id res chain seq x y z
N MET A 1 28.83 24.77 13.46
CA MET A 1 29.07 23.39 13.96
C MET A 1 30.32 22.86 13.27
N GLY A 2 31.28 22.30 14.01
CA GLY A 2 32.53 21.81 13.43
C GLY A 2 32.39 20.44 12.77
N GLN A 3 33.21 20.17 11.75
CA GLN A 3 33.21 18.93 10.97
C GLN A 3 33.34 17.66 11.85
N GLY A 4 34.09 17.74 12.95
CA GLY A 4 34.25 16.64 13.92
C GLY A 4 32.96 16.22 14.63
N ASN A 5 32.00 17.12 14.82
CA ASN A 5 30.71 16.79 15.44
C ASN A 5 29.85 15.97 14.47
N LEU A 6 29.83 16.33 13.19
CA LEU A 6 29.07 15.58 12.17
C LEU A 6 29.60 14.15 12.00
N THR A 7 30.91 13.94 12.03
CA THR A 7 31.51 12.60 11.96
C THR A 7 31.11 11.72 13.15
N GLU A 8 31.09 12.28 14.36
CA GLU A 8 30.63 11.55 15.55
C GLU A 8 29.16 11.16 15.43
N LYS A 9 28.30 12.10 14.99
CA LYS A 9 26.86 11.83 14.82
C LYS A 9 26.57 10.86 13.67
N ALA A 10 27.37 10.86 12.61
CA ALA A 10 27.31 9.83 11.57
C ALA A 10 27.69 8.44 12.12
N ARG A 11 28.65 8.33 13.04
CA ARG A 11 28.94 7.06 13.73
C ARG A 11 27.79 6.61 14.63
N LEU A 12 27.16 7.52 15.36
CA LEU A 12 25.97 7.20 16.16
C LEU A 12 24.80 6.76 15.28
N PHE A 13 24.59 7.44 14.14
CA PHE A 13 23.62 7.02 13.12
C PHE A 13 23.91 5.59 12.67
N ALA A 14 25.17 5.30 12.29
CA ALA A 14 25.57 3.97 11.82
C ALA A 14 25.33 2.89 12.88
N ALA A 15 25.69 3.15 14.14
CA ALA A 15 25.43 2.22 15.24
C ALA A 15 23.93 1.93 15.41
N LYS A 16 23.06 2.93 15.25
CA LYS A 16 21.60 2.73 15.28
C LYS A 16 21.09 1.95 14.07
N MET A 17 21.64 2.18 12.89
CA MET A 17 21.35 1.39 11.69
C MET A 17 21.73 -0.09 11.87
N ASP A 18 22.91 -0.37 12.41
CA ASP A 18 23.41 -1.73 12.64
C ASP A 18 22.57 -2.49 13.69
N LEU A 19 21.99 -1.77 14.67
CA LEU A 19 21.06 -2.31 15.66
C LEU A 19 19.62 -2.50 15.15
N GLY A 20 19.30 -2.03 13.94
CA GLY A 20 17.93 -2.01 13.42
C GLY A 20 17.04 -0.90 14.01
N ALA A 21 17.62 0.04 14.76
CA ALA A 21 16.92 1.17 15.38
C ALA A 21 16.72 2.33 14.37
N TYR A 22 16.04 2.05 13.25
CA TYR A 22 15.95 2.96 12.10
C TYR A 22 15.24 4.29 12.39
N GLN A 23 14.28 4.30 13.33
CA GLN A 23 13.61 5.53 13.76
C GLN A 23 14.57 6.45 14.53
N GLU A 24 15.37 5.88 15.43
CA GLU A 24 16.40 6.63 16.17
C GLU A 24 17.50 7.13 15.23
N ALA A 25 17.93 6.30 14.27
CA ALA A 25 18.88 6.73 13.23
C ALA A 25 18.31 7.90 12.41
N ALA A 26 17.05 7.81 11.98
CA ALA A 26 16.40 8.88 11.24
C ALA A 26 16.31 10.19 12.04
N LYS A 27 16.04 10.10 13.35
CA LYS A 27 16.05 11.26 14.25
C LYS A 27 17.44 11.89 14.34
N ILE A 28 18.50 11.09 14.47
CA ILE A 28 19.89 11.59 14.47
C ILE A 28 20.20 12.31 13.16
N LYS A 29 19.83 11.77 12.00
CA LYS A 29 20.00 12.45 10.71
C LYS A 29 19.31 13.81 10.71
N ALA A 30 18.06 13.87 11.15
CA ALA A 30 17.26 15.09 11.14
C ALA A 30 17.80 16.15 12.10
N ASP A 31 18.09 15.78 13.35
CA ASP A 31 18.55 16.69 14.40
C ASP A 31 19.89 17.34 14.06
N TRP A 32 20.74 16.64 13.30
CA TRP A 32 22.10 17.07 12.96
C TRP A 32 22.28 17.45 11.50
N GLY A 33 21.23 17.39 10.69
CA GLY A 33 21.29 17.68 9.26
C GLY A 33 22.36 16.87 8.53
N LEU A 34 22.49 15.57 8.86
CA LEU A 34 23.57 14.75 8.32
C LEU A 34 23.45 14.60 6.79
N PRO A 35 24.50 14.95 6.03
CA PRO A 35 24.56 14.73 4.60
C PRO A 35 24.44 13.25 4.23
N ASP A 36 23.72 12.95 3.14
CA ASP A 36 23.45 11.56 2.75
C ASP A 36 24.70 10.76 2.36
N ASP A 37 25.74 11.42 1.83
CA ASP A 37 27.02 10.81 1.46
C ASP A 37 27.74 10.20 2.68
N MET A 38 27.60 10.80 3.86
CA MET A 38 28.13 10.26 5.12
C MET A 38 27.40 9.01 5.61
N LEU A 39 26.19 8.75 5.10
CA LEU A 39 25.30 7.70 5.61
C LEU A 39 25.29 6.47 4.71
N GLN A 40 25.63 6.62 3.43
CA GLN A 40 25.46 5.60 2.38
C GLN A 40 25.99 4.22 2.78
N GLU A 41 27.19 4.15 3.35
CA GLU A 41 27.79 2.86 3.74
C GLU A 41 26.98 2.15 4.83
N SER A 42 26.58 2.87 5.88
CA SER A 42 25.79 2.30 6.98
C SER A 42 24.37 1.93 6.55
N VAL A 43 23.76 2.75 5.68
CA VAL A 43 22.47 2.44 5.06
C VAL A 43 22.59 1.18 4.21
N ARG A 44 23.66 1.02 3.43
CA ARG A 44 23.88 -0.17 2.60
C ARG A 44 24.04 -1.43 3.44
N ARG A 45 24.82 -1.37 4.53
CA ARG A 45 24.95 -2.52 5.46
C ARG A 45 23.60 -2.90 6.07
N ALA A 46 22.82 -1.93 6.52
CA ALA A 46 21.48 -2.18 7.05
C ALA A 46 20.55 -2.77 5.98
N TYR A 47 20.56 -2.24 4.76
CA TYR A 47 19.84 -2.81 3.62
C TYR A 47 20.19 -4.30 3.44
N ASP A 48 21.47 -4.63 3.30
CA ASP A 48 21.93 -6.01 3.07
C ASP A 48 21.56 -6.93 4.24
N ALA A 49 21.60 -6.43 5.48
CA ALA A 49 21.18 -7.17 6.66
C ALA A 49 19.68 -7.49 6.65
N ASN A 50 18.81 -6.56 6.23
CA ASN A 50 17.38 -6.81 6.10
C ASN A 50 17.07 -7.77 4.96
N ILE A 51 17.76 -7.67 3.81
CA ILE A 51 17.64 -8.66 2.73
C ILE A 51 17.94 -10.07 3.25
N LYS A 52 19.04 -10.25 3.99
CA LYS A 52 19.42 -11.55 4.57
C LYS A 52 18.40 -12.10 5.56
N LYS A 53 17.71 -11.22 6.30
CA LYS A 53 16.64 -11.60 7.25
C LYS A 53 15.29 -11.87 6.60
N GLY A 54 15.12 -11.53 5.31
CA GLY A 54 13.81 -11.57 4.64
C GLY A 54 12.90 -10.37 4.95
N GLU A 55 13.45 -9.31 5.54
CA GLU A 55 12.76 -8.07 5.89
C GLU A 55 12.75 -7.11 4.68
N TYR A 56 12.19 -7.58 3.57
CA TYR A 56 12.28 -6.91 2.27
C TYR A 56 11.60 -5.54 2.23
N SER A 57 10.50 -5.34 2.97
CA SER A 57 9.84 -4.02 3.03
C SER A 57 10.74 -2.98 3.66
N ILE A 58 11.42 -3.34 4.76
CA ILE A 58 12.37 -2.47 5.45
C ILE A 58 13.55 -2.15 4.53
N ALA A 59 14.09 -3.16 3.83
CA ALA A 59 15.16 -2.94 2.87
C ALA A 59 14.75 -1.95 1.76
N ALA A 60 13.56 -2.12 1.19
CA ALA A 60 13.03 -1.21 0.17
C ALA A 60 12.83 0.22 0.70
N ASP A 61 12.31 0.36 1.93
CA ASP A 61 12.14 1.65 2.61
C ASP A 61 13.47 2.36 2.82
N LEU A 62 14.49 1.65 3.29
CA LEU A 62 15.84 2.19 3.44
C LEU A 62 16.40 2.65 2.10
N ALA A 63 16.26 1.83 1.05
CA ALA A 63 16.71 2.19 -0.29
C ALA A 63 16.01 3.44 -0.84
N LYS A 64 14.69 3.56 -0.63
CA LYS A 64 13.88 4.72 -1.04
C LYS A 64 14.25 5.98 -0.25
N LYS A 65 14.35 5.88 1.08
CA LYS A 65 14.53 7.02 2.00
C LYS A 65 15.92 7.65 1.91
N TYR A 66 16.94 6.85 1.63
CA TYR A 66 18.34 7.30 1.61
C TYR A 66 18.95 7.24 0.20
N SER A 67 18.09 7.16 -0.82
CA SER A 67 18.49 7.25 -2.23
C SER A 67 19.55 6.24 -2.66
N LEU A 68 19.45 4.99 -2.17
CA LEU A 68 20.20 3.88 -2.77
C LEU A 68 19.75 3.68 -4.22
N SER A 69 20.52 2.92 -5.00
CA SER A 69 20.20 2.70 -6.41
C SER A 69 18.78 2.17 -6.63
N GLN A 70 18.17 2.57 -7.75
CA GLN A 70 16.82 2.17 -8.11
C GLN A 70 16.69 0.65 -8.19
N ASP A 71 17.71 -0.06 -8.68
CA ASP A 71 17.70 -1.51 -8.78
C ASP A 71 17.59 -2.20 -7.42
N LEU A 72 18.30 -1.70 -6.39
CA LEU A 72 18.19 -2.24 -5.03
C LEU A 72 16.80 -1.98 -4.44
N ARG A 73 16.28 -0.76 -4.64
CA ARG A 73 14.93 -0.43 -4.19
C ARG A 73 13.88 -1.34 -4.83
N LEU A 74 13.97 -1.56 -6.15
CA LEU A 74 13.00 -2.37 -6.88
C LEU A 74 13.15 -3.87 -6.57
N ASP A 75 14.36 -4.41 -6.46
CA ASP A 75 14.56 -5.83 -6.07
C ASP A 75 13.94 -6.12 -4.69
N ALA A 76 14.24 -5.29 -3.69
CA ALA A 76 13.64 -5.43 -2.37
C ALA A 76 12.11 -5.28 -2.38
N ALA A 77 11.60 -4.27 -3.12
CA ALA A 77 10.16 -4.06 -3.23
C ALA A 77 9.45 -5.23 -3.92
N MET A 78 10.01 -5.80 -4.99
CA MET A 78 9.46 -6.96 -5.68
C MET A 78 9.36 -8.18 -4.76
N ARG A 79 10.39 -8.44 -3.94
CA ARG A 79 10.36 -9.55 -2.97
C ARG A 79 9.33 -9.33 -1.85
N SER A 80 9.21 -8.09 -1.36
CA SER A 80 8.19 -7.69 -0.38
C SER A 80 6.77 -7.83 -0.94
N PHE A 81 6.57 -7.43 -2.20
CA PHE A 81 5.33 -7.60 -2.93
C PHE A 81 4.97 -9.09 -3.05
N GLN A 82 5.91 -9.93 -3.52
CA GLN A 82 5.65 -11.37 -3.69
C GLN A 82 5.24 -12.01 -2.36
N ARG A 83 5.92 -11.69 -1.26
CA ARG A 83 5.55 -12.19 0.07
C ARG A 83 4.12 -11.81 0.47
N LYS A 84 3.63 -10.62 0.08
CA LYS A 84 2.25 -10.20 0.33
C LYS A 84 1.26 -10.97 -0.53
N ILE A 85 1.60 -11.24 -1.80
CA ILE A 85 0.80 -12.09 -2.69
C ILE A 85 0.69 -13.52 -2.12
N ASP A 86 1.82 -14.11 -1.73
CA ASP A 86 1.88 -15.48 -1.18
C ASP A 86 1.12 -15.61 0.15
N SER A 87 1.00 -14.52 0.90
CA SER A 87 0.24 -14.45 2.16
C SER A 87 -1.20 -13.95 1.97
N GLU A 88 -1.67 -13.84 0.72
CA GLU A 88 -3.02 -13.39 0.35
C GLU A 88 -3.38 -11.96 0.81
N PHE A 89 -2.39 -11.15 1.15
CA PHE A 89 -2.57 -9.73 1.49
C PHE A 89 -2.65 -8.87 0.22
N TYR A 90 -3.58 -9.20 -0.67
CA TYR A 90 -3.63 -8.66 -2.03
C TYR A 90 -3.83 -7.14 -2.10
N LEU A 91 -4.70 -6.57 -1.25
CA LEU A 91 -4.91 -5.11 -1.22
C LEU A 91 -3.62 -4.40 -0.81
N ALA A 92 -2.98 -4.87 0.27
CA ALA A 92 -1.71 -4.34 0.72
C ALA A 92 -0.60 -4.53 -0.34
N ALA A 93 -0.63 -5.63 -1.11
CA ALA A 93 0.29 -5.83 -2.22
C ALA A 93 0.08 -4.80 -3.34
N ALA A 94 -1.17 -4.51 -3.70
CA ALA A 94 -1.50 -3.52 -4.74
C ALA A 94 -1.08 -2.10 -4.32
N GLU A 95 -1.38 -1.70 -3.08
CA GLU A 95 -0.97 -0.41 -2.51
C GLU A 95 0.56 -0.29 -2.46
N TYR A 96 1.22 -1.33 -1.99
CA TYR A 96 2.68 -1.39 -1.88
C TYR A 96 3.36 -1.31 -3.26
N ALA A 97 2.86 -2.05 -4.25
CA ALA A 97 3.35 -1.99 -5.62
C ALA A 97 3.24 -0.58 -6.20
N LYS A 98 2.10 0.09 -5.99
CA LYS A 98 1.87 1.46 -6.42
C LYS A 98 2.82 2.44 -5.72
N GLU A 99 3.01 2.29 -4.42
CA GLU A 99 3.89 3.16 -3.61
C GLU A 99 5.37 3.07 -4.03
N PHE A 100 5.83 1.88 -4.39
CA PHE A 100 7.23 1.63 -4.76
C PHE A 100 7.51 1.78 -6.26
N GLY A 101 6.49 2.11 -7.06
CA GLY A 101 6.62 2.25 -8.50
C GLY A 101 6.95 0.93 -9.19
N LEU A 102 6.40 -0.18 -8.69
CA LEU A 102 6.43 -1.46 -9.40
C LEU A 102 5.55 -1.37 -10.67
N PRO A 103 5.77 -2.26 -11.67
CA PRO A 103 4.98 -2.26 -12.89
C PRO A 103 3.46 -2.18 -12.66
N GLU A 104 2.77 -1.35 -13.44
CA GLU A 104 1.31 -1.18 -13.32
C GLU A 104 0.53 -2.50 -13.47
N SER A 105 1.08 -3.45 -14.24
CA SER A 105 0.51 -4.80 -14.35
C SER A 105 0.45 -5.52 -13.00
N MET A 106 1.51 -5.42 -12.17
CA MET A 106 1.54 -6.02 -10.83
C MET A 106 0.55 -5.35 -9.88
N VAL A 107 0.42 -4.02 -9.96
CA VAL A 107 -0.59 -3.27 -9.19
C VAL A 107 -2.00 -3.77 -9.55
N ARG A 108 -2.30 -3.85 -10.85
CA ARG A 108 -3.61 -4.25 -11.36
C ARG A 108 -3.94 -5.71 -11.05
N GLU A 109 -2.97 -6.60 -11.17
CA GLU A 109 -3.12 -8.02 -10.84
C GLU A 109 -3.43 -8.21 -9.35
N ALA A 110 -2.64 -7.61 -8.46
CA ALA A 110 -2.89 -7.65 -7.02
C ALA A 110 -4.26 -7.04 -6.64
N ALA A 111 -4.63 -5.91 -7.25
CA ALA A 111 -5.95 -5.31 -7.03
C ALA A 111 -7.10 -6.20 -7.53
N THR A 112 -6.88 -6.94 -8.62
CA THR A 112 -7.86 -7.92 -9.15
C THR A 112 -8.04 -9.08 -8.18
N TYR A 113 -6.96 -9.61 -7.59
CA TYR A 113 -7.07 -10.61 -6.53
C TYR A 113 -7.78 -10.07 -5.28
N ALA A 114 -7.47 -8.84 -4.86
CA ALA A 114 -8.13 -8.19 -3.73
C ALA A 114 -9.64 -8.01 -3.96
N TYR A 115 -10.02 -7.61 -5.18
CA TYR A 115 -11.41 -7.55 -5.62
C TYR A 115 -12.08 -8.92 -5.55
N GLN A 116 -11.48 -9.94 -6.15
CA GLN A 116 -12.03 -11.31 -6.19
C GLN A 116 -12.22 -11.88 -4.78
N ASN A 117 -11.24 -11.68 -3.90
CA ASN A 117 -11.32 -12.09 -2.51
C ASN A 117 -12.44 -11.35 -1.75
N SER A 118 -12.60 -10.04 -1.98
CA SER A 118 -13.73 -9.29 -1.40
C SER A 118 -15.08 -9.80 -1.92
N MET A 119 -15.16 -10.14 -3.20
CA MET A 119 -16.38 -10.69 -3.81
C MET A 119 -16.74 -12.07 -3.26
N SER A 120 -15.77 -12.97 -3.06
CA SER A 120 -16.02 -14.32 -2.52
C SER A 120 -16.52 -14.28 -1.08
N HIS A 121 -16.09 -13.30 -0.29
CA HIS A 121 -16.54 -13.07 1.09
C HIS A 121 -17.78 -12.17 1.21
N SER A 122 -18.47 -11.88 0.09
CA SER A 122 -19.64 -10.98 0.07
C SER A 122 -19.38 -9.58 0.62
N LEU A 123 -18.12 -9.12 0.58
CA LEU A 123 -17.69 -7.77 0.94
C LEU A 123 -17.84 -6.84 -0.26
N PHE A 124 -19.03 -6.81 -0.87
CA PHE A 124 -19.26 -6.17 -2.18
C PHE A 124 -18.97 -4.67 -2.20
N LYS A 125 -19.22 -3.97 -1.09
CA LYS A 125 -18.85 -2.54 -0.96
C LYS A 125 -17.34 -2.37 -1.08
N ASN A 126 -16.56 -3.20 -0.38
CA ASN A 126 -15.10 -3.17 -0.42
C ASN A 126 -14.60 -3.52 -1.83
N ALA A 127 -15.20 -4.52 -2.48
CA ALA A 127 -14.87 -4.86 -3.87
C ALA A 127 -15.09 -3.67 -4.83
N ALA A 128 -16.21 -2.96 -4.70
CA ALA A 128 -16.47 -1.76 -5.51
C ALA A 128 -15.45 -0.64 -5.25
N GLU A 129 -15.07 -0.43 -3.97
CA GLU A 129 -14.05 0.56 -3.58
C GLU A 129 -12.66 0.19 -4.13
N ILE A 130 -12.27 -1.09 -4.10
CA ILE A 130 -11.02 -1.58 -4.70
C ILE A 130 -11.03 -1.35 -6.22
N ALA A 131 -12.13 -1.69 -6.89
CA ALA A 131 -12.24 -1.50 -8.34
C ALA A 131 -12.13 -0.03 -8.75
N GLU A 132 -12.74 0.88 -7.97
CA GLU A 132 -12.64 2.33 -8.15
C GLU A 132 -11.21 2.85 -7.88
N GLN A 133 -10.63 2.50 -6.73
CA GLN A 133 -9.31 2.95 -6.28
C GLN A 133 -8.18 2.58 -7.26
N PHE A 134 -8.25 1.37 -7.82
CA PHE A 134 -7.23 0.82 -8.73
C PHE A 134 -7.63 0.89 -10.20
N GLN A 135 -8.74 1.56 -10.52
CA GLN A 135 -9.24 1.73 -11.89
C GLN A 135 -9.34 0.39 -12.64
N LEU A 136 -9.85 -0.63 -11.95
CA LEU A 136 -10.18 -1.91 -12.58
C LEU A 136 -11.29 -1.69 -13.62
N PRO A 137 -11.51 -2.64 -14.56
CA PRO A 137 -12.58 -2.52 -15.55
C PRO A 137 -13.90 -2.06 -14.94
N ALA A 138 -14.54 -1.07 -15.54
CA ALA A 138 -15.77 -0.46 -15.01
C ALA A 138 -16.90 -1.48 -14.77
N SER A 139 -16.90 -2.60 -15.51
CA SER A 139 -17.80 -3.72 -15.28
C SER A 139 -17.64 -4.35 -13.89
N MET A 140 -16.41 -4.50 -13.38
CA MET A 140 -16.14 -5.04 -12.04
C MET A 140 -16.68 -4.12 -10.94
N MET A 141 -16.40 -2.82 -11.04
CA MET A 141 -16.95 -1.83 -10.11
C MET A 141 -18.47 -1.86 -10.09
N ARG A 142 -19.11 -1.87 -11.26
CA ARG A 142 -20.58 -1.93 -11.38
C ARG A 142 -21.15 -3.23 -10.82
N GLU A 143 -20.53 -4.37 -11.12
CA GLU A 143 -20.98 -5.67 -10.60
C GLU A 143 -20.98 -5.69 -9.06
N ALA A 144 -19.86 -5.29 -8.45
CA ALA A 144 -19.74 -5.22 -7.00
C ALA A 144 -20.70 -4.20 -6.38
N ALA A 145 -20.86 -3.02 -7.00
CA ALA A 145 -21.81 -2.01 -6.55
C ALA A 145 -23.26 -2.51 -6.60
N THR A 146 -23.67 -3.20 -7.67
CA THR A 146 -25.00 -3.81 -7.79
C THR A 146 -25.24 -4.87 -6.72
N LYS A 147 -24.29 -5.78 -6.50
CA LYS A 147 -24.43 -6.78 -5.42
C LYS A 147 -24.49 -6.15 -4.03
N SER A 148 -23.71 -5.09 -3.80
CA SER A 148 -23.76 -4.33 -2.55
C SER A 148 -25.11 -3.63 -2.36
N PHE A 149 -25.66 -3.05 -3.44
CA PHE A 149 -27.00 -2.46 -3.44
C PHE A 149 -28.06 -3.50 -3.07
N GLU A 150 -28.06 -4.66 -3.75
CA GLU A 150 -29.02 -5.74 -3.54
C GLU A 150 -28.97 -6.27 -2.10
N GLN A 151 -27.77 -6.50 -1.56
CA GLN A 151 -27.58 -6.93 -0.18
C GLN A 151 -28.19 -5.92 0.83
N HIS A 152 -27.99 -4.62 0.60
CA HIS A 152 -28.59 -3.59 1.45
C HIS A 152 -30.11 -3.50 1.29
N MET A 153 -30.64 -3.69 0.08
CA MET A 153 -32.08 -3.74 -0.16
C MET A 153 -32.73 -4.92 0.57
N GLN A 154 -32.13 -6.11 0.51
CA GLN A 154 -32.63 -7.32 1.16
C GLN A 154 -32.64 -7.21 2.69
N THR A 155 -31.65 -6.52 3.26
CA THR A 155 -31.53 -6.33 4.73
C THR A 155 -32.29 -5.12 5.27
N GLY A 156 -33.08 -4.44 4.43
CA GLY A 156 -33.86 -3.26 4.84
C GLY A 156 -33.03 -1.97 5.01
N LEU A 157 -31.75 -1.98 4.64
CA LEU A 157 -30.85 -0.84 4.74
C LEU A 157 -30.98 0.10 3.53
N TYR A 158 -32.21 0.53 3.22
CA TYR A 158 -32.56 1.24 1.99
C TYR A 158 -31.80 2.56 1.77
N ARG A 159 -31.51 3.32 2.84
CA ARG A 159 -30.69 4.54 2.73
C ARG A 159 -29.25 4.23 2.30
N LYS A 160 -28.68 3.10 2.73
CA LYS A 160 -27.34 2.68 2.32
C LYS A 160 -27.36 2.15 0.88
N ALA A 161 -28.38 1.38 0.51
CA ALA A 161 -28.58 0.95 -0.87
C ALA A 161 -28.66 2.16 -1.82
N LEU A 162 -29.48 3.16 -1.51
CA LEU A 162 -29.60 4.38 -2.31
C LEU A 162 -28.24 5.09 -2.48
N LYS A 163 -27.48 5.26 -1.38
CA LYS A 163 -26.14 5.87 -1.44
C LYS A 163 -25.17 5.10 -2.35
N ILE A 164 -25.24 3.77 -2.35
CA ILE A 164 -24.41 2.94 -3.24
C ILE A 164 -24.82 3.17 -4.70
N ALA A 165 -26.11 3.15 -4.99
CA ALA A 165 -26.62 3.36 -6.35
C ALA A 165 -26.23 4.74 -6.91
N GLU A 166 -26.38 5.79 -6.09
CA GLU A 166 -26.00 7.15 -6.47
C GLU A 166 -24.49 7.31 -6.62
N LYS A 167 -23.69 6.78 -5.67
CA LYS A 167 -22.22 6.89 -5.72
C LYS A 167 -21.66 6.27 -6.99
N TYR A 168 -22.10 5.07 -7.35
CA TYR A 168 -21.53 4.30 -8.46
C TYR A 168 -22.30 4.43 -9.77
N GLY A 169 -23.29 5.33 -9.83
CA GLY A 169 -24.08 5.57 -11.03
C GLY A 169 -24.82 4.31 -11.53
N LEU A 170 -25.44 3.58 -10.60
CA LEU A 170 -26.25 2.41 -10.95
C LEU A 170 -27.52 2.83 -11.73
N PRO A 171 -28.12 1.90 -12.51
CA PRO A 171 -29.35 2.15 -13.26
C PRO A 171 -30.47 2.85 -12.47
N GLU A 172 -31.20 3.75 -13.13
CA GLU A 172 -32.23 4.60 -12.50
C GLU A 172 -33.36 3.79 -11.84
N ASP A 173 -33.67 2.62 -12.36
CA ASP A 173 -34.67 1.70 -11.80
C ASP A 173 -34.24 1.18 -10.41
N LEU A 174 -32.95 0.92 -10.19
CA LEU A 174 -32.42 0.58 -8.87
C LEU A 174 -32.52 1.76 -7.89
N VAL A 175 -32.19 2.97 -8.36
CA VAL A 175 -32.32 4.20 -7.56
C VAL A 175 -33.79 4.41 -7.14
N ALA A 176 -34.72 4.29 -8.08
CA ALA A 176 -36.15 4.41 -7.84
C ALA A 176 -36.68 3.35 -6.86
N ALA A 177 -36.21 2.10 -6.99
CA ALA A 177 -36.58 1.01 -6.10
C ALA A 177 -36.20 1.30 -4.64
N ALA A 178 -35.00 1.83 -4.39
CA ALA A 178 -34.57 2.20 -3.04
C ALA A 178 -35.35 3.40 -2.48
N LYS A 179 -35.61 4.43 -3.30
CA LYS A 179 -36.41 5.62 -2.89
C LYS A 179 -37.84 5.24 -2.49
N LYS A 180 -38.48 4.32 -3.24
CA LYS A 180 -39.83 3.82 -2.92
C LYS A 180 -39.90 3.15 -1.55
N LYS A 181 -38.83 2.51 -1.08
CA LYS A 181 -38.77 1.87 0.25
C LYS A 181 -38.55 2.86 1.40
N LEU A 182 -38.21 4.11 1.10
CA LEU A 182 -38.02 5.19 2.08
C LEU A 182 -39.24 6.13 2.20
N SER A 183 -40.22 5.96 1.31
CA SER A 183 -41.48 6.71 1.31
C SER A 183 -42.51 6.02 2.21
#